data_AF-A0A194XFQ9-F1
#
_entry.id   AF-A0A194XFQ9-F1
#
_cell.length_a   1.000
_cell.length_b   1.000
_cell.length_c   1.000
_cell.angle_alpha   90.00
_cell.angle_beta   90.00
_cell.angle_gamma   90.00
#
_symmetry.space_group_name_H-M   'P 1'
#
loop_
_entity.id
_entity.type
_entity.pdbx_description
1 polymer ?
#
loop_
_entity_poly.entity_id
_entity_poly.type
_entity_poly.pdbx_seq_one_letter_code
_entity_poly.pdbx_strand_id
1 'polypeptide(L)'
;MKLSYVCFLALGSFAEAICRGSCKLSVDASDLAADTCTINSGQKGECILTSTCSSQGGTSQVGHCPGAADIQCCTYGSCTVNGEEGTCQPTGTCSGTKTAGHCPGPSDIQCCTSSKGGCTAPSVNAATISLIKSFEGFVASPGSDPIGLPTVGYGHLCETKGCAEVPYPFPLTTTTASELLASDLKKFEQCVSEDIDSSIHLNANQYGALVSWAYNVGCDNVASSTLIKRLNAKDTPDTVASEELPKWDMAGGQVEPGLQRRRAAEVKLFETASGVAALPAC
;
A
#
# COMPACT_ATOMS: atom_id res chain seq x y z
N MET A 1 -14.82 9.61 -41.93
CA MET A 1 -14.67 11.10 -41.96
C MET A 1 -15.13 11.63 -40.62
N LYS A 2 -14.22 12.23 -39.83
CA LYS A 2 -14.53 12.85 -38.54
C LYS A 2 -15.42 14.08 -38.76
N LEU A 3 -16.58 14.16 -38.12
CA LEU A 3 -17.26 15.43 -37.88
C LEU A 3 -17.22 15.71 -36.38
N SER A 4 -16.29 16.58 -35.98
CA SER A 4 -16.31 17.21 -34.66
C SER A 4 -17.38 18.30 -34.66
N TYR A 5 -18.34 18.23 -33.74
CA TYR A 5 -19.16 19.39 -33.41
C TYR A 5 -18.68 19.98 -32.08
N VAL A 6 -18.09 21.16 -32.18
CA VAL A 6 -17.75 22.02 -31.05
C VAL A 6 -19.03 22.74 -30.65
N CYS A 7 -19.53 22.47 -29.43
CA CYS A 7 -20.65 23.21 -28.87
C CYS A 7 -20.10 24.48 -28.19
N PHE A 8 -20.32 25.64 -28.81
CA PHE A 8 -20.01 26.94 -28.20
C PHE A 8 -21.12 27.28 -27.20
N LEU A 9 -20.76 27.36 -25.92
CA LEU A 9 -21.59 27.99 -24.89
C LEU A 9 -21.60 29.51 -25.13
N ALA A 10 -22.75 30.04 -25.57
CA ALA A 10 -23.01 31.47 -25.54
C ALA A 10 -24.02 31.76 -24.41
N LEU A 11 -23.56 32.51 -23.42
CA LEU A 11 -24.36 33.16 -22.38
C LEU A 11 -25.31 34.18 -23.05
N GLY A 12 -26.62 34.07 -22.82
CA GLY A 12 -27.56 35.12 -23.25
C GLY A 12 -29.01 34.66 -23.32
N SER A 13 -29.88 35.44 -22.68
CA SER A 13 -31.32 35.26 -22.54
C SER A 13 -32.09 35.11 -23.87
N PHE A 14 -33.31 34.56 -23.75
CA PHE A 14 -34.39 34.37 -24.73
C PHE A 14 -34.47 33.01 -25.44
N ALA A 15 -35.26 32.15 -24.82
CA ALA A 15 -35.84 30.96 -25.42
C ALA A 15 -36.87 31.33 -26.50
N GLU A 16 -36.67 30.83 -27.72
CA GLU A 16 -37.70 30.21 -28.56
C GLU A 16 -37.03 29.75 -29.86
N ALA A 17 -36.65 28.46 -29.93
CA ALA A 17 -36.30 27.81 -31.17
C ALA A 17 -37.38 26.77 -31.48
N ILE A 18 -38.12 27.05 -32.55
CA ILE A 18 -39.16 26.20 -33.13
C ILE A 18 -38.49 24.94 -33.73
N CYS A 19 -38.59 23.80 -33.05
CA CYS A 19 -38.30 22.50 -33.65
C CYS A 19 -39.57 21.93 -34.29
N ARG A 20 -39.74 22.14 -35.60
CA ARG A 20 -40.67 21.34 -36.43
C ARG A 20 -39.93 20.10 -36.94
N GLY A 21 -40.13 18.99 -36.24
CA GLY A 21 -39.60 17.67 -36.61
C GLY A 21 -39.45 16.84 -35.35
N SER A 22 -40.07 15.67 -35.33
CA SER A 22 -40.20 14.77 -34.19
C SER A 22 -38.86 14.55 -33.47
N CYS A 23 -38.61 15.33 -32.42
CA CYS A 23 -37.52 15.07 -31.49
C CYS A 23 -38.00 13.93 -30.58
N LYS A 24 -37.76 12.68 -31.01
CA LYS A 24 -37.74 11.57 -30.06
C LYS A 24 -36.50 11.78 -29.21
N LEU A 25 -36.68 12.26 -27.99
CA LEU A 25 -35.71 12.06 -26.93
C LEU A 25 -35.67 10.55 -26.67
N SER A 26 -34.77 9.83 -27.34
CA SER A 26 -34.36 8.51 -26.89
C SER A 26 -33.34 8.73 -25.79
N VAL A 27 -33.83 8.94 -24.57
CA VAL A 27 -33.04 8.55 -23.40
C VAL A 27 -33.05 7.04 -23.39
N ASP A 28 -31.94 6.43 -23.81
CA ASP A 28 -31.76 5.00 -23.65
C ASP A 28 -31.89 4.67 -22.17
N ALA A 29 -32.64 3.62 -21.84
CA ALA A 29 -32.85 3.14 -20.47
C ALA A 29 -31.56 2.66 -19.77
N SER A 30 -30.39 2.88 -20.39
CA SER A 30 -29.05 2.61 -19.86
C SER A 30 -28.52 3.71 -18.93
N ASP A 31 -29.07 4.92 -18.96
CA ASP A 31 -28.45 6.09 -18.27
C ASP A 31 -28.91 6.33 -16.82
N LEU A 32 -29.62 5.38 -16.19
CA LEU A 32 -30.01 5.47 -14.77
C LEU A 32 -29.73 4.19 -13.96
N ALA A 33 -28.92 3.27 -14.49
CA ALA A 33 -28.35 2.23 -13.64
C ALA A 33 -27.31 2.88 -12.72
N ALA A 34 -27.40 2.70 -11.41
CA ALA A 34 -26.28 3.04 -10.55
C ALA A 34 -25.07 2.21 -11.03
N ASP A 35 -24.00 2.85 -11.52
CA ASP A 35 -22.81 2.14 -12.01
C ASP A 35 -22.23 1.18 -10.96
N THR A 36 -22.48 1.48 -9.69
CA THR A 36 -22.03 0.70 -8.55
C THR A 36 -23.18 0.30 -7.63
N CYS A 37 -23.02 -0.82 -6.94
CA CYS A 37 -23.97 -1.38 -5.99
C CYS A 37 -23.29 -1.73 -4.66
N THR A 38 -24.10 -1.90 -3.62
CA THR A 38 -23.66 -2.40 -2.31
C THR A 38 -24.60 -3.51 -1.87
N ILE A 39 -24.06 -4.68 -1.55
CA ILE A 39 -24.85 -5.80 -1.02
C ILE A 39 -24.98 -5.72 0.51
N ASN A 40 -25.82 -6.58 1.09
CA ASN A 40 -26.11 -6.54 2.54
C ASN A 40 -24.88 -6.76 3.43
N SER A 41 -23.84 -7.45 2.95
CA SER A 41 -22.57 -7.60 3.67
C SER A 41 -21.70 -6.33 3.66
N GLY A 42 -22.13 -5.28 2.96
CA GLY A 42 -21.35 -4.05 2.75
C GLY A 42 -20.38 -4.11 1.57
N GLN A 43 -20.21 -5.28 0.94
CA GLN A 43 -19.36 -5.43 -0.23
C GLN A 43 -19.88 -4.60 -1.41
N LYS A 44 -18.97 -3.88 -2.06
CA LYS A 44 -19.25 -3.03 -3.22
C LYS A 44 -19.05 -3.82 -4.52
N GLY A 45 -19.81 -3.47 -5.54
CA GLY A 45 -19.78 -4.12 -6.84
C GLY A 45 -20.29 -3.19 -7.94
N GLU A 46 -20.51 -3.76 -9.12
CA GLU A 46 -21.01 -3.03 -10.30
C GLU A 46 -22.38 -3.58 -10.74
N CYS A 47 -23.26 -2.70 -11.24
CA CYS A 47 -24.53 -3.14 -11.82
C CYS A 47 -24.36 -3.49 -13.30
N ILE A 48 -24.10 -4.76 -13.57
CA ILE A 48 -23.85 -5.27 -14.92
C ILE A 48 -24.68 -6.52 -15.22
N LEU A 49 -24.70 -6.94 -16.49
CA LEU A 49 -25.36 -8.18 -16.90
C LEU A 49 -24.74 -9.39 -16.18
N THR A 50 -25.58 -10.30 -15.72
CA THR A 50 -25.17 -11.57 -15.10
C THR A 50 -24.21 -12.39 -15.97
N SER A 51 -24.37 -12.33 -17.30
CA SER A 51 -23.48 -12.94 -18.27
C SER A 51 -22.09 -12.28 -18.29
N THR A 52 -22.02 -10.95 -18.29
CA THR A 52 -20.76 -10.18 -18.21
C THR A 52 -20.05 -10.46 -16.88
N CYS A 53 -20.79 -10.41 -15.77
CA CYS A 53 -20.26 -10.66 -14.44
C CYS A 53 -19.54 -12.02 -14.36
N SER A 54 -20.20 -13.07 -14.85
CA SER A 54 -19.65 -14.42 -14.88
C SER A 54 -18.40 -14.52 -15.77
N SER A 55 -18.41 -13.83 -16.93
CA SER A 55 -17.28 -13.81 -17.86
C SER A 55 -16.02 -13.11 -17.30
N GLN A 56 -16.21 -12.24 -16.32
CA GLN A 56 -15.16 -11.47 -15.64
C GLN A 56 -14.74 -12.09 -14.31
N GLY A 57 -15.24 -13.29 -13.97
CA GLY A 57 -14.91 -13.97 -12.72
C GLY A 57 -15.61 -13.42 -11.48
N GLY A 58 -16.64 -12.60 -11.66
CA GLY A 58 -17.49 -12.09 -10.58
C GLY A 58 -18.69 -12.99 -10.27
N THR A 59 -19.38 -12.68 -9.17
CA THR A 59 -20.60 -13.34 -8.70
C THR A 59 -21.75 -12.34 -8.69
N SER A 60 -22.89 -12.71 -9.29
CA SER A 60 -24.08 -11.85 -9.38
C SER A 60 -24.97 -11.97 -8.14
N GLN A 61 -25.41 -10.82 -7.62
CA GLN A 61 -26.24 -10.71 -6.43
C GLN A 61 -27.56 -10.01 -6.78
N VAL A 62 -28.67 -10.73 -6.61
CA VAL A 62 -30.01 -10.31 -7.02
C VAL A 62 -30.54 -9.17 -6.15
N GLY A 63 -31.24 -8.20 -6.75
CA GLY A 63 -32.01 -7.19 -6.02
C GLY A 63 -31.22 -5.98 -5.50
N HIS A 64 -29.95 -5.85 -5.90
CA HIS A 64 -29.05 -4.78 -5.47
C HIS A 64 -28.78 -3.73 -6.57
N CYS A 65 -29.43 -3.86 -7.73
CA CYS A 65 -29.30 -2.97 -8.87
C CYS A 65 -30.67 -2.59 -9.43
N PRO A 66 -30.86 -1.33 -9.87
CA PRO A 66 -32.05 -0.95 -10.61
C PRO A 66 -32.01 -1.50 -12.04
N GLY A 67 -33.18 -1.65 -12.67
CA GLY A 67 -33.28 -2.02 -14.09
C GLY A 67 -33.76 -3.46 -14.33
N ALA A 68 -33.28 -4.05 -15.41
CA ALA A 68 -33.70 -5.37 -15.88
C ALA A 68 -33.26 -6.48 -14.91
N ALA A 69 -33.98 -7.61 -14.89
CA ALA A 69 -33.74 -8.71 -13.95
C ALA A 69 -32.38 -9.40 -14.12
N ASP A 70 -31.79 -9.27 -15.30
CA ASP A 70 -30.46 -9.76 -15.66
C ASP A 70 -29.35 -8.73 -15.38
N ILE A 71 -29.67 -7.52 -14.92
CA ILE A 71 -28.73 -6.56 -14.36
C ILE A 71 -28.70 -6.77 -12.84
N GLN A 72 -27.58 -7.30 -12.35
CA GLN A 72 -27.41 -7.65 -10.94
C GLN A 72 -26.11 -7.09 -10.40
N CYS A 73 -25.98 -7.05 -9.08
CA CYS A 73 -24.78 -6.54 -8.45
C CYS A 73 -23.65 -7.56 -8.58
N CYS A 74 -22.66 -7.26 -9.41
CA CYS A 74 -21.50 -8.10 -9.61
C CYS A 74 -20.42 -7.81 -8.56
N THR A 75 -20.09 -8.83 -7.77
CA THR A 75 -19.07 -8.77 -6.72
C THR A 75 -17.91 -9.71 -7.03
N TYR A 76 -16.67 -9.32 -6.70
CA TYR A 76 -15.45 -10.03 -7.12
C TYR A 76 -14.69 -10.75 -5.99
N GLY A 77 -15.35 -10.92 -4.83
CA GLY A 77 -14.78 -11.62 -3.68
C GLY A 77 -13.76 -10.82 -2.88
N SER A 78 -12.90 -11.53 -2.15
CA SER A 78 -11.81 -10.98 -1.34
C SER A 78 -10.45 -11.16 -2.02
N CYS A 79 -9.46 -10.43 -1.54
CA CYS A 79 -8.08 -10.46 -2.02
C CYS A 79 -7.10 -10.34 -0.85
N THR A 80 -5.83 -10.63 -1.11
CA THR A 80 -4.75 -10.44 -0.15
C THR A 80 -3.59 -9.72 -0.83
N VAL A 81 -3.11 -8.64 -0.22
CA VAL A 81 -1.96 -7.86 -0.67
C VAL A 81 -0.96 -7.82 0.48
N ASN A 82 0.25 -8.33 0.29
CA ASN A 82 1.30 -8.32 1.33
C ASN A 82 0.87 -8.91 2.70
N GLY A 83 -0.07 -9.87 2.70
CA GLY A 83 -0.62 -10.48 3.92
C GLY A 83 -1.83 -9.73 4.51
N GLU A 84 -2.20 -8.58 3.95
CA GLU A 84 -3.40 -7.83 4.34
C GLU A 84 -4.63 -8.33 3.58
N GLU A 85 -5.70 -8.66 4.31
CA GLU A 85 -6.98 -8.99 3.71
C GLU A 85 -7.68 -7.73 3.16
N GLY A 86 -8.20 -7.85 1.94
CA GLY A 86 -8.93 -6.80 1.24
C GLY A 86 -10.16 -7.34 0.54
N THR A 87 -10.94 -6.41 -0.02
CA THR A 87 -12.13 -6.72 -0.83
C THR A 87 -11.91 -6.25 -2.26
N CYS A 88 -12.22 -7.11 -3.23
CA CYS A 88 -12.21 -6.75 -4.64
C CYS A 88 -13.45 -5.92 -4.98
N GLN A 89 -13.23 -4.65 -5.33
CA GLN A 89 -14.31 -3.72 -5.59
C GLN A 89 -13.91 -2.62 -6.59
N PRO A 90 -14.88 -1.90 -7.17
CA PRO A 90 -14.58 -0.77 -8.05
C PRO A 90 -13.70 0.27 -7.36
N THR A 91 -12.65 0.72 -8.04
CA THR A 91 -11.69 1.71 -7.52
C THR A 91 -12.37 2.97 -6.98
N GLY A 92 -13.47 3.42 -7.59
CA GLY A 92 -14.25 4.58 -7.13
C GLY A 92 -14.97 4.37 -5.79
N THR A 93 -15.18 3.12 -5.37
CA THR A 93 -15.88 2.76 -4.12
C THR A 93 -14.93 2.40 -2.97
N CYS A 94 -13.64 2.26 -3.27
CA CYS A 94 -12.64 1.92 -2.27
C CYS A 94 -12.25 3.16 -1.44
N SER A 95 -12.48 3.07 -0.13
CA SER A 95 -12.06 4.07 0.87
C SER A 95 -10.66 3.82 1.46
N GLY A 96 -10.00 2.73 1.07
CA GLY A 96 -8.66 2.34 1.53
C GLY A 96 -7.60 2.34 0.42
N THR A 97 -6.56 1.52 0.58
CA THR A 97 -5.49 1.39 -0.43
C THR A 97 -5.93 0.51 -1.58
N LYS A 98 -5.66 0.95 -2.81
CA LYS A 98 -6.05 0.27 -4.05
C LYS A 98 -4.82 -0.39 -4.66
N THR A 99 -4.86 -1.71 -4.82
CA THR A 99 -3.76 -2.46 -5.43
C THR A 99 -4.27 -3.25 -6.63
N ALA A 100 -3.72 -2.93 -7.82
CA ALA A 100 -4.07 -3.60 -9.07
C ALA A 100 -3.48 -5.02 -9.13
N GLY A 101 -4.09 -5.92 -9.92
CA GLY A 101 -3.56 -7.26 -10.18
C GLY A 101 -3.87 -8.33 -9.13
N HIS A 102 -4.56 -7.98 -8.05
CA HIS A 102 -4.93 -8.91 -6.96
C HIS A 102 -6.40 -9.34 -6.98
N CYS A 103 -7.16 -8.96 -8.02
CA CYS A 103 -8.59 -9.24 -8.14
C CYS A 103 -8.94 -9.78 -9.53
N PRO A 104 -9.93 -10.69 -9.64
CA PRO A 104 -10.55 -10.98 -10.92
C PRO A 104 -11.37 -9.78 -11.39
N GLY A 105 -11.57 -9.67 -12.70
CA GLY A 105 -12.41 -8.64 -13.30
C GLY A 105 -11.65 -7.66 -14.19
N PRO A 106 -12.33 -6.57 -14.61
CA PRO A 106 -11.72 -5.51 -15.38
C PRO A 106 -10.72 -4.68 -14.54
N SER A 107 -9.93 -3.83 -15.20
CA SER A 107 -8.80 -3.09 -14.60
C SER A 107 -9.16 -2.14 -13.45
N ASP A 108 -10.42 -1.74 -13.39
CA ASP A 108 -11.01 -0.86 -12.39
C ASP A 108 -11.57 -1.61 -11.18
N ILE A 109 -11.52 -2.95 -11.19
CA ILE A 109 -11.68 -3.79 -9.99
C ILE A 109 -10.31 -4.06 -9.41
N GLN A 110 -10.06 -3.49 -8.23
CA GLN A 110 -8.78 -3.60 -7.55
C GLN A 110 -8.97 -4.07 -6.12
N CYS A 111 -7.89 -4.61 -5.55
CA CYS A 111 -7.93 -5.01 -4.16
C CYS A 111 -7.97 -3.76 -3.30
N CYS A 112 -9.06 -3.59 -2.57
CA CYS A 112 -9.18 -2.55 -1.57
C CYS A 112 -8.88 -3.14 -0.20
N THR A 113 -7.69 -2.90 0.32
CA THR A 113 -7.40 -3.24 1.71
C THR A 113 -8.01 -2.15 2.58
N SER A 114 -8.76 -2.59 3.60
CA SER A 114 -9.22 -1.66 4.63
C SER A 114 -7.96 -1.18 5.32
N SER A 115 -7.66 0.12 5.27
CA SER A 115 -6.78 0.69 6.28
C SER A 115 -7.39 0.30 7.62
N LYS A 116 -6.77 -0.64 8.36
CA LYS A 116 -7.04 -0.77 9.79
C LYS A 116 -7.00 0.66 10.32
N GLY A 117 -8.08 1.11 10.95
CA GLY A 117 -8.39 2.53 11.08
C GLY A 117 -7.19 3.44 11.38
N GLY A 118 -6.95 4.41 10.50
CA GLY A 118 -6.54 5.77 10.87
C GLY A 118 -5.13 6.03 11.40
N CYS A 119 -4.20 5.07 11.35
CA CYS A 119 -2.82 5.32 11.79
C CYS A 119 -1.90 5.50 10.58
N THR A 120 -1.65 6.75 10.18
CA THR A 120 -0.56 7.03 9.22
C THR A 120 0.75 6.93 9.99
N ALA A 121 1.51 5.86 9.77
CA ALA A 121 2.82 5.71 10.40
C ALA A 121 3.73 6.92 10.09
N PRO A 122 4.46 7.45 11.10
CA PRO A 122 5.41 8.52 10.89
C PRO A 122 6.50 8.07 9.91
N SER A 123 6.90 8.96 9.01
CA SER A 123 8.09 8.73 8.20
C SER A 123 9.34 8.75 9.08
N VAL A 124 10.29 7.87 8.82
CA VAL A 124 11.60 7.90 9.49
C VAL A 124 12.39 9.17 9.14
N ASN A 125 13.31 9.54 10.02
CA ASN A 125 14.16 10.71 9.82
C ASN A 125 15.40 10.43 8.96
N ALA A 126 16.12 11.48 8.59
CA ALA A 126 17.33 11.37 7.76
C ALA A 126 18.46 10.54 8.40
N ALA A 127 18.56 10.52 9.75
CA ALA A 127 19.54 9.70 10.45
C ALA A 127 19.26 8.20 10.25
N THR A 128 17.99 7.81 10.27
CA THR A 128 17.54 6.44 10.01
C THR A 128 17.83 6.00 8.58
N ILE A 129 17.48 6.85 7.60
CA ILE A 129 17.81 6.60 6.18
C ILE A 129 19.32 6.43 6.01
N SER A 130 20.12 7.28 6.64
CA SER A 130 21.59 7.20 6.56
C SER A 130 22.13 5.91 7.19
N LEU A 131 21.56 5.48 8.31
CA LEU A 131 21.92 4.23 8.99
C LEU A 131 21.67 3.04 8.07
N ILE A 132 20.46 2.91 7.52
CA ILE A 132 20.09 1.80 6.63
C ILE A 132 21.01 1.77 5.41
N LYS A 133 21.19 2.91 4.74
CA LYS A 133 22.08 3.01 3.57
C LYS A 133 23.51 2.53 3.84
N SER A 134 24.02 2.74 5.06
CA SER A 134 25.36 2.30 5.45
C SER A 134 25.52 0.78 5.55
N PHE A 135 24.42 0.05 5.75
CA PHE A 135 24.42 -1.41 5.84
C PHE A 135 24.00 -2.10 4.55
N GLU A 136 23.05 -1.54 3.80
CA GLU A 136 22.52 -2.16 2.58
C GLU A 136 23.46 -2.01 1.36
N GLY A 137 24.23 -0.92 1.30
CA GLY A 137 25.03 -0.59 0.12
C GLY A 137 24.17 -0.15 -1.08
N PHE A 138 24.80 0.42 -2.11
CA PHE A 138 24.11 0.96 -3.28
C PHE A 138 24.31 0.09 -4.52
N VAL A 139 23.21 -0.35 -5.13
CA VAL A 139 23.19 -1.10 -6.39
C VAL A 139 22.44 -0.29 -7.46
N ALA A 140 23.17 0.19 -8.47
CA ALA A 140 22.62 1.11 -9.46
C ALA A 140 21.66 0.44 -10.46
N SER A 141 21.85 -0.84 -10.79
CA SER A 141 21.04 -1.55 -11.79
C SER A 141 20.81 -3.00 -11.37
N PRO A 142 19.68 -3.62 -11.78
CA PRO A 142 19.42 -5.03 -11.50
C PRO A 142 20.51 -5.88 -12.16
N GLY A 143 21.10 -6.80 -11.39
CA GLY A 143 22.07 -7.76 -11.91
C GLY A 143 21.44 -8.73 -12.91
N SER A 144 22.27 -9.30 -13.79
CA SER A 144 21.87 -10.42 -14.65
C SER A 144 21.71 -11.66 -13.77
N ASP A 145 20.52 -11.91 -13.24
CA ASP A 145 20.31 -13.03 -12.32
C ASP A 145 19.69 -14.25 -13.06
N PRO A 146 20.42 -15.38 -13.18
CA PRO A 146 19.89 -16.63 -13.72
C PRO A 146 19.16 -17.49 -12.67
N ILE A 147 19.18 -17.14 -11.38
CA ILE A 147 18.72 -17.99 -10.26
C ILE A 147 17.56 -17.35 -9.48
N GLY A 148 17.44 -16.01 -9.46
CA GLY A 148 16.41 -15.29 -8.70
C GLY A 148 16.07 -13.91 -9.25
N LEU A 149 15.34 -13.13 -8.44
CA LEU A 149 15.07 -11.72 -8.72
C LEU A 149 16.17 -10.88 -8.05
N PRO A 150 16.81 -9.95 -8.77
CA PRO A 150 17.93 -9.17 -8.25
C PRO A 150 17.48 -8.15 -7.20
N THR A 151 18.42 -7.64 -6.42
CA THR A 151 18.20 -6.48 -5.54
C THR A 151 18.79 -5.20 -6.15
N VAL A 152 18.10 -4.06 -6.03
CA VAL A 152 18.54 -2.75 -6.52
C VAL A 152 18.46 -1.67 -5.45
N GLY A 153 19.02 -0.50 -5.72
CA GLY A 153 18.99 0.65 -4.81
C GLY A 153 19.69 0.32 -3.49
N TYR A 154 18.98 0.49 -2.38
CA TYR A 154 19.44 0.15 -1.03
C TYR A 154 18.68 -1.06 -0.49
N GLY A 155 18.71 -2.18 -1.22
CA GLY A 155 18.14 -3.46 -0.78
C GLY A 155 16.70 -3.73 -1.26
N HIS A 156 16.20 -2.98 -2.25
CA HIS A 156 14.91 -3.26 -2.87
C HIS A 156 14.96 -4.60 -3.60
N LEU A 157 14.16 -5.58 -3.18
CA LEU A 157 14.04 -6.87 -3.85
C LEU A 157 13.09 -6.73 -5.03
N CYS A 158 13.59 -6.93 -6.25
CA CYS A 158 12.73 -6.86 -7.43
C CYS A 158 11.66 -7.95 -7.36
N GLU A 159 10.45 -7.61 -7.78
CA GLU A 159 9.28 -8.51 -7.84
C GLU A 159 9.00 -8.98 -9.27
N THR A 160 9.47 -8.23 -10.28
CA THR A 160 9.32 -8.59 -11.68
C THR A 160 10.65 -8.75 -12.40
N LYS A 161 10.62 -9.46 -13.54
CA LYS A 161 11.81 -9.69 -14.36
C LYS A 161 12.37 -8.36 -14.85
N GLY A 162 13.64 -8.10 -14.51
CA GLY A 162 14.31 -6.86 -14.87
C GLY A 162 13.89 -5.66 -14.00
N CYS A 163 13.18 -5.89 -12.90
CA CYS A 163 12.77 -4.84 -11.96
C CYS A 163 11.87 -3.77 -12.59
N ALA A 164 10.93 -4.18 -13.46
CA ALA A 164 10.11 -3.26 -14.25
C ALA A 164 9.06 -2.48 -13.42
N GLU A 165 8.79 -2.94 -12.19
CA GLU A 165 7.95 -2.28 -11.19
C GLU A 165 8.60 -1.04 -10.58
N VAL A 166 9.93 -0.92 -10.66
CA VAL A 166 10.64 0.27 -10.16
C VAL A 166 10.32 1.46 -11.07
N PRO A 167 9.77 2.56 -10.54
CA PRO A 167 9.26 3.67 -11.35
C PRO A 167 10.36 4.59 -11.90
N TYR A 168 11.63 4.21 -11.73
CA TYR A 168 12.80 4.97 -12.10
C TYR A 168 13.59 4.26 -13.20
N PRO A 169 14.18 5.01 -14.15
CA PRO A 169 15.07 4.41 -15.13
C PRO A 169 16.35 3.89 -14.47
N PHE A 170 16.86 2.78 -14.99
CA PHE A 170 18.20 2.29 -14.64
C PHE A 170 19.28 2.91 -15.56
N PRO A 171 20.50 3.17 -15.06
CA PRO A 171 20.92 3.01 -13.67
C PRO A 171 20.26 4.05 -12.75
N LEU A 172 19.87 3.62 -11.55
CA LEU A 172 19.43 4.50 -10.47
C LEU A 172 20.54 5.49 -10.12
N THR A 173 20.13 6.67 -9.66
CA THR A 173 21.01 7.58 -8.94
C THR A 173 20.89 7.31 -7.45
N THR A 174 21.83 7.79 -6.64
CA THR A 174 21.70 7.71 -5.17
C THR A 174 20.46 8.46 -4.67
N THR A 175 19.99 9.48 -5.39
CA THR A 175 18.74 10.19 -5.10
C THR A 175 17.53 9.30 -5.34
N THR A 176 17.35 8.78 -6.55
CA THR A 176 16.19 7.92 -6.88
C THR A 176 16.20 6.62 -6.09
N ALA A 177 17.38 6.07 -5.76
CA ALA A 177 17.49 4.94 -4.85
C ALA A 177 17.13 5.27 -3.39
N SER A 178 17.36 6.51 -2.94
CA SER A 178 16.93 6.95 -1.61
C SER A 178 15.41 7.17 -1.55
N GLU A 179 14.82 7.66 -2.65
CA GLU A 179 13.36 7.77 -2.78
C GLU A 179 12.70 6.38 -2.83
N LEU A 180 13.29 5.44 -3.58
CA LEU A 180 12.87 4.03 -3.60
C LEU A 180 12.93 3.43 -2.19
N LEU A 181 14.05 3.60 -1.48
CA LEU A 181 14.18 3.16 -0.09
C LEU A 181 13.11 3.77 0.82
N ALA A 182 12.85 5.08 0.71
CA ALA A 182 11.81 5.74 1.50
C ALA A 182 10.40 5.18 1.21
N SER A 183 10.14 4.76 -0.03
CA SER A 183 8.92 4.05 -0.41
C SER A 183 8.85 2.65 0.21
N ASP A 184 9.94 1.87 0.11
CA ASP A 184 10.02 0.52 0.68
C ASP A 184 9.84 0.53 2.20
N LEU A 185 10.35 1.56 2.86
CA LEU A 185 10.24 1.72 4.31
C LEU A 185 8.81 1.92 4.79
N LYS A 186 7.86 2.33 3.94
CA LYS A 186 6.45 2.50 4.34
C LYS A 186 5.85 1.24 4.93
N LYS A 187 6.20 0.07 4.40
CA LYS A 187 5.77 -1.22 4.95
C LYS A 187 6.26 -1.43 6.38
N PHE A 188 7.53 -1.10 6.63
CA PHE A 188 8.17 -1.34 7.92
C PHE A 188 7.81 -0.27 8.96
N GLU A 189 7.65 0.98 8.53
CA GLU A 189 7.07 2.07 9.32
C GLU A 189 5.67 1.68 9.83
N GLN A 190 4.84 1.14 8.94
CA GLN A 190 3.48 0.71 9.30
C GLN A 190 3.50 -0.44 10.30
N CYS A 191 4.22 -1.53 10.03
CA CYS A 191 4.18 -2.69 10.93
C CYS A 191 4.77 -2.38 12.31
N VAL A 192 5.87 -1.62 12.40
CA VAL A 192 6.42 -1.17 13.69
C VAL A 192 5.41 -0.30 14.45
N SER A 193 4.69 0.59 13.76
CA SER A 193 3.68 1.44 14.38
C SER A 193 2.45 0.65 14.85
N GLU A 194 2.04 -0.40 14.12
CA GLU A 194 0.92 -1.27 14.51
C GLU A 194 1.27 -2.24 15.64
N ASP A 195 2.53 -2.68 15.73
CA ASP A 195 2.98 -3.64 16.73
C ASP A 195 3.22 -3.01 18.11
N ILE A 196 3.39 -1.68 18.16
CA ILE A 196 3.63 -0.94 19.41
C ILE A 196 2.33 -0.35 19.93
N ASP A 197 2.02 -0.64 21.20
CA ASP A 197 0.82 -0.11 21.88
C ASP A 197 0.84 1.42 21.94
N SER A 198 -0.33 2.06 21.72
CA SER A 198 -0.45 3.52 21.65
C SER A 198 -0.10 4.25 22.96
N SER A 199 0.05 3.54 24.08
CA SER A 199 0.58 4.11 25.32
C SER A 199 2.09 4.30 25.31
N ILE A 200 2.82 3.72 24.34
CA ILE A 200 4.28 3.79 24.24
C ILE A 200 4.67 5.02 23.41
N HIS A 201 5.55 5.85 23.98
CA HIS A 201 6.02 7.07 23.36
C HIS A 201 7.48 6.92 22.98
N LEU A 202 7.78 7.03 21.69
CA LEU A 202 9.14 6.97 21.15
C LEU A 202 9.46 8.26 20.39
N ASN A 203 10.69 8.75 20.55
CA ASN A 203 11.20 9.82 19.71
C ASN A 203 11.59 9.30 18.31
N ALA A 204 11.87 10.21 17.37
CA ALA A 204 12.16 9.87 15.97
C ALA A 204 13.38 8.98 15.77
N ASN A 205 14.40 9.05 16.65
CA ASN A 205 15.57 8.18 16.56
C ASN A 205 15.28 6.78 17.12
N GLN A 206 14.54 6.69 18.22
CA GLN A 206 14.09 5.43 18.80
C GLN A 206 13.21 4.65 17.81
N TYR A 207 12.18 5.32 17.28
CA TYR A 207 11.32 4.75 16.23
C TYR A 207 12.13 4.36 14.98
N GLY A 208 13.01 5.25 14.52
CA GLY A 208 13.86 5.01 13.35
C GLY A 208 14.78 3.79 13.49
N ALA A 209 15.38 3.58 14.66
CA ALA A 209 16.19 2.39 14.93
C ALA A 209 15.37 1.09 14.84
N LEU A 210 14.12 1.09 15.32
CA LEU A 210 13.23 -0.07 15.19
C LEU A 210 12.81 -0.31 13.74
N VAL A 211 12.57 0.74 12.96
CA VAL A 211 12.28 0.60 11.52
C VAL A 211 13.50 0.08 10.74
N SER A 212 14.72 0.52 11.06
CA SER A 212 15.96 -0.04 10.49
C SER A 212 16.11 -1.53 10.80
N TRP A 213 15.77 -1.92 12.03
CA TRP A 213 15.77 -3.32 12.45
C TRP A 213 14.71 -4.12 11.70
N ALA A 214 13.48 -3.59 11.60
CA ALA A 214 12.37 -4.20 10.87
C ALA A 214 12.69 -4.42 9.39
N TYR A 215 13.34 -3.45 8.73
CA TYR A 215 13.80 -3.59 7.34
C TYR A 215 14.73 -4.79 7.15
N ASN A 216 15.54 -5.10 8.17
CA ASN A 216 16.49 -6.20 8.11
C ASN A 216 15.88 -7.57 8.40
N VAL A 217 14.99 -7.65 9.40
CA VAL A 217 14.49 -8.94 9.90
C VAL A 217 13.08 -9.27 9.42
N GLY A 218 12.35 -8.29 8.86
CA GLY A 218 10.96 -8.46 8.43
C GLY A 218 9.95 -8.26 9.56
N CYS A 219 8.73 -7.84 9.19
CA CYS A 219 7.66 -7.51 10.14
C CYS A 219 7.24 -8.70 11.03
N ASP A 220 7.19 -9.93 10.52
CA ASP A 220 6.78 -11.10 11.31
C ASP A 220 7.72 -11.39 12.50
N ASN A 221 9.02 -11.18 12.27
CA ASN A 221 10.04 -11.30 13.32
C ASN A 221 9.92 -10.17 14.35
N VAL A 222 9.58 -8.96 13.92
CA VAL A 222 9.33 -7.81 14.81
C VAL A 222 8.11 -8.07 15.68
N ALA A 223 6.95 -8.38 15.08
CA ALA A 223 5.67 -8.58 15.76
C ALA A 223 5.73 -9.66 16.85
N SER A 224 6.47 -10.74 16.60
CA SER A 224 6.59 -11.87 17.54
C SER A 224 7.69 -11.71 18.60
N SER A 225 8.52 -10.66 18.49
CA SER A 225 9.74 -10.48 19.28
C SER A 225 9.50 -10.23 20.77
N THR A 226 10.48 -10.60 21.59
CA THR A 226 10.54 -10.20 23.00
C THR A 226 10.68 -8.68 23.14
N LEU A 227 11.33 -8.01 22.18
CA LEU A 227 11.49 -6.56 22.16
C LEU A 227 10.13 -5.86 22.17
N ILE A 228 9.26 -6.16 21.21
CA ILE A 228 7.91 -5.57 21.13
C ILE A 228 7.09 -5.92 22.38
N LYS A 229 7.15 -7.17 22.84
CA LYS A 229 6.44 -7.60 24.07
C LYS A 229 6.86 -6.77 25.29
N ARG A 230 8.15 -6.48 25.44
CA ARG A 230 8.67 -5.68 26.55
C ARG A 230 8.30 -4.21 26.43
N LEU A 231 8.38 -3.63 25.22
CA LEU A 231 7.90 -2.27 24.98
C LEU A 231 6.43 -2.13 25.37
N ASN A 232 5.56 -3.04 24.91
CA ASN A 232 4.13 -3.00 25.21
C ASN A 232 3.80 -3.33 26.67
N ALA A 233 4.71 -4.01 27.38
CA ALA A 233 4.65 -4.17 28.84
C ALA A 233 5.10 -2.91 29.61
N LYS A 234 5.47 -1.83 28.91
CA LYS A 234 5.93 -0.54 29.45
C LYS A 234 7.27 -0.62 30.19
N ASP A 235 8.10 -1.59 29.83
CA ASP A 235 9.52 -1.56 30.21
C ASP A 235 10.19 -0.30 29.61
N THR A 236 11.25 0.19 30.25
CA THR A 236 11.99 1.39 29.77
C THR A 236 12.52 1.17 28.35
N PRO A 237 12.13 2.00 27.36
CA PRO A 237 12.48 1.76 25.95
C PRO A 237 13.98 1.60 25.68
N ASP A 238 14.83 2.43 26.30
CA ASP A 238 16.29 2.35 26.10
C ASP A 238 16.89 1.06 26.68
N THR A 239 16.36 0.59 27.82
CA THR A 239 16.76 -0.71 28.40
C THR A 239 16.32 -1.86 27.49
N VAL A 240 15.10 -1.81 26.96
CA VAL A 240 14.59 -2.84 26.05
C VAL A 240 15.43 -2.89 24.78
N ALA A 241 15.71 -1.76 24.15
CA ALA A 241 16.50 -1.68 22.93
C ALA A 241 17.93 -2.19 23.14
N SER A 242 18.61 -1.76 24.20
CA SER A 242 20.00 -2.16 24.51
C SER A 242 20.15 -3.65 24.85
N GLU A 243 19.13 -4.28 25.44
CA GLU A 243 19.17 -5.70 25.80
C GLU A 243 18.66 -6.62 24.69
N GLU A 244 17.64 -6.22 23.92
CA GLU A 244 16.98 -7.11 22.96
C GLU A 244 17.55 -7.01 21.54
N LEU A 245 17.94 -5.82 21.05
CA LEU A 245 18.48 -5.69 19.69
C LEU A 245 19.75 -6.54 19.47
N PRO A 246 20.73 -6.60 20.39
CA PRO A 246 21.94 -7.40 20.19
C PRO A 246 21.71 -8.90 20.00
N LYS A 247 20.55 -9.43 20.38
CA LYS A 247 20.19 -10.86 20.23
C LYS A 247 19.83 -11.22 18.78
N TRP A 248 19.61 -10.23 17.92
CA TRP A 248 19.24 -10.41 16.51
C TRP A 248 20.48 -10.32 15.61
N ASP A 249 21.45 -11.21 15.88
CA ASP A 249 22.77 -11.21 15.26
C ASP A 249 23.09 -12.48 14.46
N MET A 250 22.11 -13.36 14.25
CA MET A 250 22.31 -14.63 13.53
C MET A 250 21.79 -14.61 12.08
N ALA A 251 22.53 -15.22 11.16
CA ALA A 251 22.06 -15.62 9.85
C ALA A 251 22.49 -17.07 9.55
N GLY A 252 21.62 -17.86 8.89
CA GLY A 252 21.94 -19.27 8.61
C GLY A 252 22.23 -20.12 9.86
N GLY A 253 21.73 -19.71 11.04
CA GLY A 253 21.99 -20.37 12.32
C GLY A 253 23.37 -20.12 12.92
N GLN A 254 24.12 -19.14 12.40
CA GLN A 254 25.43 -18.73 12.93
C GLN A 254 25.40 -17.23 13.27
N VAL A 255 26.20 -16.84 14.27
CA VAL A 255 26.40 -15.43 14.63
C VAL A 255 27.18 -14.74 13.52
N GLU A 256 26.64 -13.61 13.04
CA GLU A 256 27.21 -12.80 11.97
C GLU A 256 27.78 -11.48 12.51
N PRO A 257 29.10 -11.26 12.42
CA PRO A 257 29.72 -10.01 12.87
C PRO A 257 29.14 -8.75 12.21
N GLY A 258 28.61 -8.88 10.97
CA GLY A 258 27.91 -7.81 10.29
C GLY A 258 26.63 -7.38 11.01
N LEU A 259 25.84 -8.35 11.47
CA LEU A 259 24.61 -8.09 12.21
C LEU A 259 24.90 -7.53 13.60
N GLN A 260 25.94 -8.02 14.28
CA GLN A 260 26.37 -7.42 15.56
C GLN A 260 26.69 -5.93 15.43
N ARG A 261 27.43 -5.55 14.38
CA ARG A 261 27.71 -4.14 14.09
C ARG A 261 26.43 -3.35 13.78
N ARG A 262 25.49 -3.95 13.04
CA ARG A 262 24.19 -3.34 12.73
C ARG A 262 23.36 -3.08 13.98
N ARG A 263 23.18 -4.10 14.83
CA ARG A 263 22.44 -3.98 16.09
C ARG A 263 23.07 -2.96 17.03
N ALA A 264 24.40 -2.93 17.14
CA ALA A 264 25.09 -1.91 17.94
C ALA A 264 24.86 -0.49 17.41
N ALA A 265 24.81 -0.29 16.09
CA ALA A 265 24.54 1.01 15.49
C ALA A 265 23.07 1.43 15.64
N GLU A 266 22.12 0.48 15.58
CA GLU A 266 20.70 0.71 15.86
C GLU A 266 20.46 1.07 17.33
N VAL A 267 21.09 0.36 18.28
CA VAL A 267 21.07 0.74 19.71
C VAL A 267 21.61 2.16 19.90
N LYS A 268 22.75 2.48 19.28
CA LYS A 268 23.33 3.83 19.37
C LYS A 268 22.39 4.91 18.81
N LEU A 269 21.70 4.64 17.69
CA LEU A 269 20.70 5.56 17.17
C LEU A 269 19.55 5.69 18.16
N PHE A 270 19.05 4.59 18.70
CA PHE A 270 17.94 4.56 19.66
C PHE A 270 18.23 5.41 20.91
N GLU A 271 19.43 5.28 21.47
CA GLU A 271 19.90 6.05 22.64
C GLU A 271 20.20 7.53 22.33
N THR A 272 20.33 7.89 21.04
CA THR A 272 20.59 9.28 20.65
C THR A 272 19.31 10.10 20.83
N ALA A 273 19.34 11.05 21.75
CA ALA A 273 18.20 11.93 22.02
C ALA A 273 17.71 12.67 20.77
N SER A 274 16.39 12.74 20.62
CA SER A 274 15.70 13.56 19.62
C SER A 274 14.54 14.30 20.26
N GLY A 275 14.39 15.59 19.95
CA GLY A 275 13.24 16.40 20.37
C GLY A 275 11.98 16.17 19.54
N VAL A 276 12.05 15.35 18.49
CA VAL A 276 10.91 15.04 17.61
C VAL A 276 10.25 13.76 18.10
N ALA A 277 8.99 13.85 18.51
CA ALA A 277 8.17 12.67 18.82
C ALA A 277 7.78 11.93 17.53
N ALA A 278 7.74 10.60 17.58
CA ALA A 278 7.29 9.76 16.47
C ALA A 278 6.09 8.88 16.88
N LEU A 279 6.18 8.16 18.00
CA LEU A 279 5.06 7.37 18.53
C LEU A 279 4.46 7.99 19.79
N PRO A 280 3.16 7.79 20.06
CA PRO A 280 2.20 7.01 19.26
C PRO A 280 1.87 7.67 17.92
N ALA A 281 1.68 6.85 16.88
CA ALA A 281 1.20 7.30 15.57
C ALA A 281 -0.33 7.58 15.61
N CYS A 282 -0.99 6.86 16.51
CA CYS A 282 -2.36 6.91 16.99
C CYS A 282 -2.37 6.10 18.31
#